data_AF-A0A947AT36-F1
#
_entry.id   AF-A0A947AT36-F1
#
_cell.length_a   1.000
_cell.length_b   1.000
_cell.length_c   1.000
_cell.angle_alpha   90.00
_cell.angle_beta   90.00
_cell.angle_gamma   90.00
#
_symmetry.space_group_name_H-M   'P 1'
#
loop_
_entity.id
_entity.type
_entity.pdbx_description
1 polymer ?
#
loop_
_entity_poly.entity_id
_entity_poly.type
_entity_poly.pdbx_seq_one_letter_code
_entity_poly.pdbx_strand_id
1 'polypeptide(L)'
;MEVKSNKQYHPQMHSAEHILNQTMVRMFNCGRSFSNHIEKKKSKCDYYFDRNLTPKEIVEIENMVNEIIGKDLSVVEEYLSKEEAEKKFNLSKLPSDTGSKIRIIKIGDYDACPCSGLHVSRTKEIGQFKIISTDYNDGVLRIRFKLF
;
A
#
# COMPACT_ATOMS: atom_id res chain seq x y z
N MET A 1 31.46 0.08 9.70
CA MET A 1 31.12 0.47 8.32
C MET A 1 29.61 0.50 8.20
N GLU A 2 28.99 1.67 8.33
CA GLU A 2 27.56 1.83 8.04
C GLU A 2 27.38 1.86 6.53
N VAL A 3 26.74 0.83 5.97
CA VAL A 3 26.15 0.93 4.63
C VAL A 3 24.91 1.81 4.80
N LYS A 4 25.07 3.14 4.73
CA LYS A 4 23.93 4.05 4.56
C LYS A 4 23.36 3.82 3.17
N SER A 5 22.43 2.87 3.06
CA SER A 5 21.59 2.79 1.87
C SER A 5 20.85 4.12 1.77
N ASN A 6 21.14 4.90 0.73
CA ASN A 6 20.46 6.16 0.40
C ASN A 6 19.02 5.88 -0.11
N LYS A 7 18.30 4.92 0.49
CA LYS A 7 16.88 4.71 0.22
C LYS A 7 16.14 5.92 0.77
N GLN A 8 15.81 6.84 -0.11
CA GLN A 8 14.93 7.95 0.22
C GLN A 8 13.53 7.38 0.46
N TYR A 9 13.12 7.34 1.72
CA TYR A 9 11.80 6.87 2.10
C TYR A 9 10.76 7.96 1.87
N HIS A 10 9.62 7.58 1.29
CA HIS A 10 8.48 8.47 1.03
C HIS A 10 7.27 8.00 1.85
N PRO A 11 7.18 8.35 3.15
CA PRO A 11 6.18 7.80 4.05
C PRO A 11 4.74 8.09 3.60
N GLN A 12 4.50 9.27 3.00
CA GLN A 12 3.19 9.60 2.42
C GLN A 12 2.83 8.65 1.27
N MET A 13 3.73 8.48 0.30
CA MET A 13 3.51 7.61 -0.85
C MET A 13 3.34 6.15 -0.44
N HIS A 14 4.10 5.70 0.56
CA HIS A 14 4.00 4.33 1.05
C HIS A 14 2.69 4.08 1.80
N SER A 15 2.24 5.05 2.60
CA SER A 15 0.95 4.94 3.30
C SER A 15 -0.22 5.02 2.32
N ALA A 16 -0.11 5.82 1.25
CA ALA A 16 -1.07 5.83 0.16
C ALA A 16 -1.14 4.49 -0.58
N GLU A 17 -0.01 3.80 -0.76
CA GLU A 17 0.02 2.46 -1.35
C GLU A 17 -0.73 1.42 -0.51
N HIS A 18 -0.61 1.49 0.82
CA HIS A 18 -1.35 0.61 1.72
C HIS A 18 -2.86 0.82 1.59
N ILE A 19 -3.31 2.08 1.59
CA ILE A 19 -4.73 2.42 1.41
C ILE A 19 -5.20 1.94 0.04
N LEU A 20 -4.46 2.23 -1.04
CA LEU A 20 -4.82 1.78 -2.39
C LEU A 20 -4.92 0.25 -2.49
N ASN A 21 -3.96 -0.50 -1.96
CA ASN A 21 -4.01 -1.95 -1.96
C ASN A 21 -5.26 -2.48 -1.26
N GLN A 22 -5.58 -1.93 -0.10
CA GLN A 22 -6.73 -2.38 0.66
C GLN A 22 -8.05 -1.95 0.02
N THR A 23 -8.11 -0.80 -0.66
CA THR A 23 -9.22 -0.41 -1.54
C THR A 23 -9.43 -1.45 -2.64
N MET A 24 -8.35 -1.84 -3.33
CA MET A 24 -8.43 -2.85 -4.40
C MET A 24 -8.89 -4.22 -3.89
N VAL A 25 -8.41 -4.66 -2.72
CA VAL A 25 -8.88 -5.89 -2.07
C VAL A 25 -10.38 -5.82 -1.77
N ARG A 26 -10.86 -4.71 -1.21
CA ARG A 26 -12.27 -4.54 -0.83
C ARG A 26 -13.21 -4.44 -2.03
N MET A 27 -12.79 -3.72 -3.08
CA MET A 27 -13.64 -3.49 -4.26
C MET A 27 -13.70 -4.69 -5.20
N PHE A 28 -12.56 -5.36 -5.41
CA PHE A 28 -12.43 -6.35 -6.49
C PHE A 28 -12.01 -7.73 -6.03
N ASN A 29 -11.65 -7.89 -4.74
CA ASN A 29 -11.14 -9.15 -4.20
C ASN A 29 -9.93 -9.71 -4.98
N CYS A 30 -9.13 -8.83 -5.61
CA CYS A 30 -7.97 -9.21 -6.44
C CYS A 30 -6.69 -9.50 -5.63
N GLY A 31 -6.75 -9.34 -4.30
CA GLY A 31 -5.56 -9.34 -3.46
C GLY A 31 -4.76 -8.03 -3.56
N ARG A 32 -3.70 -7.93 -2.75
CA ARG A 32 -2.78 -6.79 -2.80
C ARG A 32 -1.92 -6.85 -4.06
N SER A 33 -1.38 -5.71 -4.47
CA SER A 33 -0.42 -5.66 -5.60
C SER A 33 0.71 -6.65 -5.38
N PHE A 34 1.19 -7.32 -6.43
CA PHE A 34 2.34 -8.22 -6.33
C PHE A 34 3.66 -7.46 -6.51
N SER A 35 3.65 -6.31 -7.20
CA SER A 35 4.79 -5.40 -7.36
C SER A 35 4.39 -3.96 -7.07
N ASN A 36 5.22 -3.24 -6.34
CA ASN A 36 5.06 -1.81 -6.04
C ASN A 36 6.38 -1.07 -6.24
N HIS A 37 6.31 0.14 -6.82
CA HIS A 37 7.46 1.02 -6.97
C HIS A 37 7.06 2.38 -6.38
N ILE A 38 7.65 2.70 -5.22
CA ILE A 38 7.33 3.89 -4.43
C ILE A 38 8.39 4.97 -4.68
N GLU A 39 7.98 6.08 -5.29
CA GLU A 39 8.86 7.22 -5.59
C GLU A 39 8.21 8.55 -5.22
N LYS A 40 9.02 9.59 -4.98
CA LYS A 40 8.56 10.92 -4.55
C LYS A 40 7.50 11.54 -5.46
N LYS A 41 7.67 11.39 -6.78
CA LYS A 41 6.89 12.13 -7.78
C LYS A 41 5.76 11.33 -8.39
N LYS A 42 5.91 10.01 -8.49
CA LYS A 42 4.96 9.11 -9.16
C LYS A 42 5.24 7.68 -8.72
N SER A 43 4.24 7.03 -8.16
CA SER A 43 4.34 5.63 -7.73
C SER A 43 3.47 4.74 -8.60
N LYS A 44 3.71 3.42 -8.56
CA LYS A 44 2.89 2.44 -9.27
C LYS A 44 2.72 1.14 -8.48
N CYS A 45 1.59 0.49 -8.70
CA CYS A 45 1.23 -0.81 -8.15
C CYS A 45 0.69 -1.71 -9.28
N ASP A 46 1.16 -2.95 -9.31
CA ASP A 46 0.77 -3.96 -10.29
C ASP A 46 -0.04 -5.07 -9.60
N TYR A 47 -1.22 -5.35 -10.12
CA TYR A 47 -2.19 -6.31 -9.58
C TYR A 47 -2.44 -7.42 -10.59
N TYR A 48 -2.65 -8.65 -10.11
CA TYR A 48 -3.27 -9.67 -10.93
C TYR A 48 -4.74 -9.31 -11.12
N PHE A 49 -5.14 -9.16 -12.38
CA PHE A 49 -6.48 -8.70 -12.74
C PHE A 49 -6.82 -9.23 -14.13
N ASP A 50 -8.08 -9.15 -14.54
CA ASP A 50 -8.57 -9.75 -15.80
C ASP A 50 -8.83 -8.72 -16.92
N ARG A 51 -8.84 -7.42 -16.58
CA ARG A 51 -9.10 -6.32 -17.51
C ARG A 51 -8.49 -4.98 -17.04
N ASN A 52 -8.66 -3.95 -17.86
CA ASN A 52 -8.40 -2.58 -17.39
C ASN A 52 -9.56 -2.06 -16.52
N LEU A 53 -9.27 -1.06 -15.69
CA LEU A 53 -10.28 -0.33 -14.94
C LEU A 53 -11.12 0.55 -15.85
N THR A 54 -12.42 0.60 -15.58
CA THR A 54 -13.33 1.53 -16.23
C THR A 54 -13.14 2.95 -15.67
N PRO A 55 -13.54 4.00 -16.41
CA PRO A 55 -13.46 5.37 -15.90
C PRO A 55 -14.23 5.57 -14.58
N LYS A 56 -15.34 4.85 -14.37
CA LYS A 56 -16.12 4.92 -13.12
C LYS A 56 -15.36 4.30 -11.94
N GLU A 57 -14.76 3.13 -12.15
CA GLU A 57 -13.95 2.47 -11.12
C GLU A 57 -12.73 3.31 -10.73
N ILE A 58 -12.08 3.98 -11.68
CA ILE A 58 -10.97 4.89 -11.38
C ILE A 58 -11.43 5.99 -10.41
N VAL A 59 -12.55 6.64 -10.70
CA VAL A 59 -13.13 7.70 -9.84
C VAL A 59 -13.52 7.15 -8.48
N GLU A 60 -14.10 5.95 -8.43
CA GLU A 60 -14.52 5.31 -7.18
C GLU A 60 -13.32 4.94 -6.30
N ILE A 61 -12.26 4.37 -6.88
CA ILE A 61 -11.00 4.08 -6.17
C ILE A 61 -10.40 5.39 -5.62
N GLU A 62 -10.31 6.45 -6.44
CA GLU A 62 -9.82 7.75 -5.99
C GLU A 62 -10.63 8.31 -4.83
N ASN A 63 -11.96 8.26 -4.91
CA ASN A 63 -12.84 8.76 -3.87
C ASN A 63 -12.66 7.96 -2.57
N MET A 64 -12.65 6.63 -2.63
CA MET A 64 -12.46 5.78 -1.45
C MET A 64 -11.10 6.02 -0.80
N VAL A 65 -10.02 6.10 -1.59
CA VAL A 65 -8.68 6.36 -1.05
C VAL A 65 -8.64 7.74 -0.37
N ASN A 66 -9.18 8.77 -1.00
CA ASN A 66 -9.21 10.12 -0.43
C ASN A 66 -10.16 10.22 0.79
N GLU A 67 -11.25 9.45 0.84
CA GLU A 67 -12.13 9.39 2.00
C GLU A 67 -11.37 8.84 3.22
N ILE A 68 -10.61 7.75 3.04
CA ILE A 68 -9.77 7.18 4.11
C ILE A 68 -8.68 8.16 4.55
N ILE A 69 -8.06 8.87 3.61
CA ILE A 69 -7.12 9.94 3.92
C ILE A 69 -7.78 11.06 4.74
N GLY A 70 -8.98 11.47 4.36
CA GLY A 70 -9.76 12.52 5.04
C GLY A 70 -10.23 12.15 6.44
N LYS A 71 -10.32 10.85 6.77
CA LYS A 71 -10.72 10.36 8.10
C LYS A 71 -9.68 10.56 9.20
N ASP A 72 -8.45 10.96 8.86
CA ASP A 72 -7.37 11.23 9.83
C ASP A 72 -7.08 10.04 10.77
N LEU A 73 -7.19 8.82 10.23
CA LEU A 73 -6.91 7.59 10.95
C LEU A 73 -5.46 7.53 11.44
N SER A 74 -5.26 6.98 12.64
CA SER A 74 -3.94 6.71 13.20
C SER A 74 -3.24 5.59 12.44
N VAL A 75 -1.96 5.80 12.14
CA VAL A 75 -1.07 4.79 11.59
C VAL A 75 -0.12 4.34 12.70
N VAL A 76 -0.23 3.08 13.10
CA VAL A 76 0.53 2.52 14.24
C VAL A 76 1.32 1.31 13.79
N GLU A 77 2.43 1.07 14.48
CA GLU A 77 3.23 -0.12 14.32
C GLU A 77 3.01 -1.08 15.49
N GLU A 78 2.81 -2.35 15.16
CA GLU A 78 2.71 -3.45 16.12
C GLU A 78 3.75 -4.50 15.75
N TYR A 79 4.30 -5.19 16.75
CA TYR A 79 5.25 -6.28 16.53
C TYR A 79 4.62 -7.58 16.98
N LEU A 80 4.39 -8.48 16.04
CA LEU A 80 3.88 -9.82 16.31
C LEU A 80 5.02 -10.83 16.25
N SER A 81 4.89 -11.95 16.96
CA SER A 81 5.76 -13.10 16.69
C SER A 81 5.53 -13.61 15.26
N LYS A 82 6.52 -14.30 14.70
CA LYS A 82 6.39 -14.91 13.36
C LYS A 82 5.17 -15.84 13.27
N GLU A 83 4.95 -16.68 14.28
CA GLU A 83 3.81 -17.61 14.32
C GLU A 83 2.44 -16.88 14.34
N GLU A 84 2.33 -15.79 15.11
CA GLU A 84 1.10 -14.99 15.13
C GLU A 84 0.85 -14.27 13.81
N ALA A 85 1.93 -13.79 13.18
CA ALA A 85 1.87 -13.11 11.90
C ALA A 85 1.47 -14.08 10.77
N GLU A 86 2.01 -15.31 10.74
CA GLU A 86 1.67 -16.35 9.77
C GLU A 86 0.20 -16.76 9.82
N LYS A 87 -0.41 -16.74 11.02
CA LYS A 87 -1.83 -17.06 11.19
C LYS A 87 -2.77 -15.97 10.67
N LYS A 88 -2.30 -14.71 10.61
CA LYS A 88 -3.15 -13.54 10.35
C LYS A 88 -2.86 -12.86 9.00
N PHE A 89 -1.65 -12.99 8.48
CA PHE A 89 -1.17 -12.21 7.35
C PHE A 89 -0.40 -13.05 6.34
N ASN A 90 -0.45 -12.63 5.09
CA ASN A 90 0.40 -13.20 4.05
C ASN A 90 1.84 -12.66 4.20
N LEU A 91 2.78 -13.55 4.52
CA LEU A 91 4.19 -13.21 4.75
C LEU A 91 5.08 -13.41 3.51
N SER A 92 4.54 -13.78 2.36
CA SER A 92 5.33 -14.16 1.16
C SER A 92 6.28 -13.07 0.64
N LYS A 93 6.00 -11.81 0.97
CA LYS A 93 6.82 -10.65 0.59
C LYS A 93 7.93 -10.32 1.58
N LEU A 94 7.97 -10.97 2.74
CA LEU A 94 9.01 -10.74 3.72
C LEU A 94 10.26 -11.53 3.34
N PRO A 95 11.46 -10.93 3.52
CA PRO A 95 12.72 -11.66 3.39
C PRO A 95 12.75 -12.92 4.28
N SER A 96 13.37 -14.00 3.81
CA SER A 96 13.47 -15.26 4.56
C SER A 96 14.25 -15.13 5.87
N ASP A 97 15.11 -14.11 5.99
CA ASP A 97 15.90 -13.73 7.17
C ASP A 97 15.17 -12.74 8.10
N THR A 98 13.88 -12.49 7.89
CA THR A 98 13.09 -11.64 8.80
C THR A 98 13.15 -12.23 10.22
N GLY A 99 13.58 -11.42 11.18
CA GLY A 99 13.80 -11.82 12.56
C GLY A 99 12.54 -12.37 13.27
N SER A 100 12.69 -12.73 14.54
CA SER A 100 11.63 -13.40 15.32
C SER A 100 10.34 -12.59 15.51
N LYS A 101 10.39 -11.26 15.28
CA LYS A 101 9.24 -10.37 15.34
C LYS A 101 8.99 -9.70 14.00
N ILE A 102 7.74 -9.74 13.56
CA ILE A 102 7.25 -9.15 12.32
C ILE A 102 6.61 -7.81 12.64
N ARG A 103 7.10 -6.76 11.98
CA ARG A 103 6.51 -5.42 12.06
C ARG A 103 5.26 -5.34 11.19
N ILE A 104 4.13 -5.07 11.83
CA ILE A 104 2.83 -4.85 11.21
C ILE A 104 2.51 -3.37 11.26
N ILE A 105 2.13 -2.80 10.12
CA ILE A 105 1.60 -1.44 10.04
C ILE A 105 0.09 -1.52 9.97
N LYS A 106 -0.59 -0.79 10.87
CA LYS A 106 -2.04 -0.70 10.94
C LYS A 106 -2.48 0.72 10.66
N ILE A 107 -3.40 0.88 9.72
CA ILE A 107 -4.03 2.14 9.36
C ILE A 107 -5.47 2.08 9.87
N GLY A 108 -5.70 2.61 11.07
CA GLY A 108 -6.98 2.47 11.78
C GLY A 108 -7.48 1.02 11.79
N ASP A 109 -8.75 0.86 11.46
CA ASP A 109 -9.44 -0.41 11.18
C ASP A 109 -9.47 -0.74 9.66
N TYR A 110 -8.80 0.07 8.84
CA TYR A 110 -8.89 -0.01 7.40
C TYR A 110 -7.97 -1.08 6.81
N ASP A 111 -6.67 -0.97 7.11
CA ASP A 111 -5.61 -1.86 6.61
C ASP A 111 -4.69 -2.32 7.75
N ALA A 112 -4.19 -3.55 7.64
CA ALA A 112 -3.16 -4.09 8.51
C ALA A 112 -2.29 -5.05 7.70
N CYS A 113 -1.00 -4.75 7.52
CA CYS A 113 -0.11 -5.66 6.81
C CYS A 113 1.34 -5.60 7.30
N PRO A 114 2.12 -6.68 7.11
CA PRO A 114 3.54 -6.68 7.37
C PRO A 114 4.26 -5.66 6.47
N CYS A 115 5.02 -4.74 7.07
CA CYS A 115 5.77 -3.75 6.31
C CYS A 115 6.96 -3.19 7.10
N SER A 116 8.13 -3.14 6.47
CA SER A 116 9.37 -2.60 7.04
C SER A 116 9.67 -1.16 6.59
N GLY A 117 8.84 -0.55 5.75
CA GLY A 117 9.06 0.82 5.30
C GLY A 117 8.54 1.88 6.29
N LEU A 118 8.90 3.14 6.03
CA LEU A 118 8.39 4.27 6.81
C LEU A 118 6.98 4.64 6.36
N HIS A 119 6.20 5.12 7.32
CA HIS A 119 4.81 5.56 7.15
C HIS A 119 4.60 6.90 7.85
N VAL A 120 3.54 7.61 7.46
CA VAL A 120 3.06 8.78 8.21
C VAL A 120 2.48 8.34 9.55
N SER A 121 2.27 9.26 10.48
CA SER A 121 1.61 8.94 11.76
C SER A 121 0.07 9.00 11.67
N ARG A 122 -0.42 9.80 10.72
CA ARG A 122 -1.85 10.02 10.46
C ARG A 122 -2.11 10.04 8.95
N THR A 123 -3.20 9.43 8.53
CA THR A 123 -3.56 9.37 7.11
C THR A 123 -3.74 10.74 6.46
N LYS A 124 -4.15 11.77 7.21
CA LYS A 124 -4.31 13.14 6.70
C LYS A 124 -2.99 13.78 6.24
N GLU A 125 -1.84 13.32 6.75
CA GLU A 125 -0.52 13.77 6.31
C GLU A 125 -0.17 13.34 4.88
N ILE A 126 -0.94 12.41 4.28
CA ILE A 126 -0.72 11.92 2.92
C ILE A 126 -1.02 13.01 1.87
N GLY A 127 -1.93 13.95 2.16
CA GLY A 127 -2.41 14.94 1.19
C GLY A 127 -3.52 14.39 0.31
N GLN A 128 -3.56 14.75 -0.96
CA GLN A 128 -4.59 14.28 -1.90
C GLN A 128 -4.05 13.22 -2.85
N PHE A 129 -4.75 12.10 -2.97
CA PHE A 129 -4.40 11.00 -3.87
C PHE A 129 -5.06 11.16 -5.24
N LYS A 130 -4.30 10.86 -6.31
CA LYS A 130 -4.83 10.82 -7.67
C LYS A 130 -4.19 9.74 -8.53
N ILE A 131 -5.02 9.00 -9.26
CA ILE A 131 -4.61 8.08 -10.32
C ILE A 131 -4.27 8.90 -11.57
N ILE A 132 -3.07 8.70 -12.09
CA ILE A 132 -2.57 9.38 -13.29
C ILE A 132 -2.87 8.56 -14.54
N SER A 133 -2.72 7.24 -14.45
CA SER A 133 -3.09 6.33 -15.54
C SER A 133 -3.23 4.90 -15.04
N THR A 134 -4.06 4.15 -15.75
CA THR A 134 -4.17 2.70 -15.63
C THR A 134 -3.79 2.06 -16.97
N ASP A 135 -3.20 0.88 -16.91
CA ASP A 135 -2.80 0.11 -18.08
C ASP A 135 -3.01 -1.36 -17.77
N TYR A 136 -3.46 -2.13 -18.75
CA TYR A 136 -3.68 -3.56 -18.60
C TYR A 136 -2.94 -4.32 -19.69
N ASN A 137 -2.15 -5.30 -19.29
CA ASN A 137 -1.45 -6.19 -20.20
C ASN A 137 -1.36 -7.59 -19.61
N ASP A 138 -1.82 -8.60 -20.34
CA ASP A 138 -1.64 -10.04 -20.03
C ASP A 138 -1.88 -10.42 -18.56
N GLY A 139 -3.07 -10.13 -18.03
CA GLY A 139 -3.43 -10.49 -16.66
C GLY A 139 -2.88 -9.55 -15.58
N VAL A 140 -2.24 -8.45 -15.98
CA VAL A 140 -1.64 -7.46 -15.07
C VAL A 140 -2.27 -6.09 -15.27
N LEU A 141 -2.93 -5.61 -14.23
CA LEU A 141 -3.38 -4.22 -14.11
C LEU A 141 -2.31 -3.39 -13.40
N ARG A 142 -1.83 -2.34 -14.06
CA ARG A 142 -0.90 -1.36 -13.49
C ARG A 142 -1.63 -0.06 -13.20
N ILE A 143 -1.65 0.34 -11.93
CA ILE A 143 -2.15 1.66 -11.49
C ILE A 143 -0.96 2.56 -11.21
N ARG A 144 -0.94 3.76 -11.80
CA ARG A 144 0.07 4.79 -11.53
C ARG A 144 -0.58 5.98 -10.84
N PHE A 145 -0.02 6.46 -9.74
CA PHE A 145 -0.64 7.50 -8.92
C PHE A 145 0.37 8.56 -8.43
N LYS A 146 -0.17 9.67 -7.93
CA LYS A 146 0.56 10.78 -7.31
C LYS A 146 -0.17 11.29 -6.08
N LEU A 147 0.56 12.04 -5.27
CA LEU A 147 0.06 12.82 -4.15
C LEU A 147 0.20 14.31 -4.44
N PHE A 148 -0.71 15.11 -3.90
CA PHE A 148 -0.74 16.58 -3.98
C PHE A 148 -0.86 17.19 -2.58
#